data_AF-A0A1Y1KP58-F1
#
_entry.id   AF-A0A1Y1KP58-F1
#
_cell.length_a   1.000
_cell.length_b   1.000
_cell.length_c   1.000
_cell.angle_alpha   90.00
_cell.angle_beta   90.00
_cell.angle_gamma   90.00
#
_symmetry.space_group_name_H-M   'P 1'
#
loop_
_entity.id
_entity.type
_entity.pdbx_description
1 polymer ?
#
loop_
_entity_poly.entity_id
_entity_poly.type
_entity_poly.pdbx_seq_one_letter_code
_entity_poly.pdbx_strand_id
1 'polypeptide(L)'
;PQAFDRDKHAEMIVRALKSLGRPTTSVNKRHDIVMDVQVDGKPAHRTFKISGSAYKLTRLRSLHHGTCLLRSPNLSNISGMLRSPAEPFVKARGVDSVRSPVRNVDLDV
;
A
#
# COMPACT_ATOMS: atom_id res chain seq x y z
N PRO A 1 -9.30 -19.97 -15.30
CA PRO A 1 -8.93 -19.82 -13.88
C PRO A 1 -10.18 -19.53 -13.05
N GLN A 2 -10.36 -20.16 -11.89
CA GLN A 2 -11.33 -19.70 -10.91
C GLN A 2 -11.14 -18.17 -10.76
N ALA A 3 -12.21 -17.39 -10.93
CA ALA A 3 -12.14 -15.97 -11.31
C ALA A 3 -11.09 -15.17 -10.50
N PHE A 4 -10.08 -14.62 -11.21
CA PHE A 4 -9.09 -13.74 -10.58
C PHE A 4 -9.74 -12.42 -10.22
N ASP A 5 -9.49 -11.99 -8.99
CA ASP A 5 -9.90 -10.70 -8.47
C ASP A 5 -8.70 -10.07 -7.74
N ARG A 6 -8.42 -8.80 -8.04
CA ARG A 6 -7.32 -8.05 -7.43
C ARG A 6 -7.59 -7.77 -5.95
N ASP A 7 -8.85 -7.60 -5.58
CA ASP A 7 -9.21 -7.16 -4.23
C ASP A 7 -9.32 -8.31 -3.25
N LYS A 8 -9.65 -9.53 -3.72
CA LYS A 8 -9.88 -10.71 -2.85
C LYS A 8 -8.82 -10.90 -1.75
N HIS A 9 -7.54 -10.88 -2.13
CA HIS A 9 -6.44 -11.08 -1.17
C HIS A 9 -6.09 -9.80 -0.39
N ALA A 10 -6.21 -8.62 -1.01
CA ALA A 10 -6.02 -7.36 -0.31
C ALA A 10 -7.07 -7.18 0.81
N GLU A 11 -8.32 -7.57 0.56
CA GLU A 11 -9.39 -7.58 1.55
C GLU A 11 -9.16 -8.59 2.69
N MET A 12 -8.54 -9.75 2.40
CA MET A 12 -8.11 -10.68 3.45
C MET A 12 -7.12 -10.01 4.41
N ILE A 13 -6.16 -9.25 3.87
CA ILE A 13 -5.19 -8.50 4.68
C ILE A 13 -5.90 -7.40 5.47
N VAL A 14 -6.84 -6.66 4.87
CA VAL A 14 -7.66 -5.67 5.60
C VAL A 14 -8.42 -6.30 6.76
N ARG A 15 -9.04 -7.47 6.56
CA ARG A 15 -9.71 -8.20 7.65
C ARG A 15 -8.75 -8.54 8.80
N ALA A 16 -7.54 -9.02 8.48
CA ALA A 16 -6.51 -9.30 9.48
C ALA A 16 -6.07 -8.03 10.23
N LEU A 17 -5.80 -6.92 9.51
CA LEU A 17 -5.43 -5.64 10.11
C LEU A 17 -6.53 -5.11 11.05
N LYS A 18 -7.80 -5.23 10.65
CA LYS A 18 -8.95 -4.87 11.50
C LYS A 18 -8.97 -5.71 12.78
N SER A 19 -8.73 -7.02 12.69
CA SER A 19 -8.65 -7.90 13.86
C SER A 19 -7.48 -7.56 14.79
N LEU A 20 -6.42 -6.95 14.26
CA LEU A 20 -5.25 -6.46 15.01
C LEU A 20 -5.42 -5.00 15.51
N GLY A 21 -6.65 -4.49 15.57
CA GLY A 21 -6.91 -3.15 16.10
C GLY A 21 -6.59 -2.01 15.14
N ARG A 22 -6.69 -2.24 13.82
CA ARG A 22 -6.57 -1.22 12.77
C ARG A 22 -7.87 -1.10 11.96
N PRO A 23 -8.97 -0.61 12.60
CA PRO A 23 -10.31 -0.61 12.02
C PRO A 23 -10.44 0.33 10.80
N THR A 24 -9.61 1.36 10.71
CA THR A 24 -9.64 2.38 9.66
C THR A 24 -8.91 1.97 8.37
N THR A 25 -8.61 0.68 8.21
CA THR A 25 -7.96 0.13 7.02
C THR A 25 -8.97 -0.28 5.95
N SER A 26 -8.64 -0.02 4.68
CA SER A 26 -9.48 -0.35 3.53
C SER A 26 -8.65 -0.53 2.25
N VAL A 27 -9.25 -1.17 1.24
CA VAL A 27 -8.67 -1.25 -0.12
C VAL A 27 -9.19 -0.07 -0.94
N ASN A 28 -8.31 0.69 -1.58
CA ASN A 28 -8.71 1.80 -2.45
C ASN A 28 -8.92 1.34 -3.91
N LYS A 29 -9.42 2.24 -4.77
CA LYS A 29 -9.64 1.96 -6.21
C LYS A 29 -8.38 1.55 -7.00
N ARG A 30 -7.18 1.77 -6.44
CA ARG A 30 -5.89 1.38 -7.03
C ARG A 30 -5.38 0.05 -6.48
N HIS A 31 -6.18 -0.66 -5.68
CA HIS A 31 -5.82 -1.92 -5.03
C HIS A 31 -4.66 -1.81 -4.02
N ASP A 32 -4.42 -0.59 -3.52
CA ASP A 32 -3.54 -0.35 -2.37
C ASP A 32 -4.34 -0.51 -1.08
N ILE A 33 -3.69 -0.98 0.00
CA ILE A 33 -4.29 -0.89 1.34
C ILE A 33 -3.92 0.46 1.93
N VAL A 34 -4.94 1.18 2.37
CA VAL A 34 -4.83 2.50 2.96
C VAL A 34 -5.36 2.49 4.39
N MET A 35 -4.95 3.48 5.16
CA MET A 35 -5.40 3.73 6.53
C MET A 35 -5.80 5.19 6.67
N ASP A 36 -7.02 5.42 7.14
CA ASP A 36 -7.47 6.76 7.50
C ASP A 36 -7.01 7.10 8.93
N VAL A 37 -6.45 8.30 9.08
CA VAL A 37 -6.03 8.82 10.38
C VAL A 37 -7.19 9.56 11.02
N GLN A 38 -7.41 9.25 12.30
CA GLN A 38 -8.31 9.98 13.17
C GLN A 38 -7.49 10.88 14.09
N VAL A 39 -7.98 12.10 14.35
CA VAL A 39 -7.41 13.05 15.31
C VAL A 39 -8.53 13.37 16.31
N ASP A 40 -8.25 13.20 17.61
CA ASP A 40 -9.24 13.37 18.69
C ASP A 40 -10.54 12.58 18.47
N GLY A 41 -10.41 11.35 17.95
CA GLY A 41 -11.55 10.48 17.63
C GLY A 41 -12.39 10.92 16.42
N LYS A 42 -12.01 12.01 15.74
CA LYS A 42 -12.70 12.53 14.55
C LYS A 42 -11.92 12.19 13.28
N PRO A 43 -12.61 11.98 12.13
CA PRO A 43 -11.95 11.78 10.86
C PRO A 43 -11.10 13.01 10.51
N ALA A 44 -9.79 12.84 10.37
CA ALA A 44 -8.90 13.94 9.99
C ALA A 44 -8.82 14.15 8.46
N HIS A 45 -9.66 13.45 7.69
CA HIS A 45 -9.67 13.42 6.22
C HIS A 45 -8.28 13.19 5.59
N ARG A 46 -7.40 12.46 6.29
CA ARG A 46 -6.06 12.11 5.80
C ARG A 46 -5.92 10.61 5.69
N THR A 47 -5.81 10.16 4.44
CA THR A 47 -5.62 8.76 4.07
C THR A 47 -4.16 8.52 3.70
N PHE A 48 -3.55 7.49 4.29
CA PHE A 48 -2.17 7.11 4.01
C PHE A 48 -2.12 5.71 3.43
N LYS A 49 -1.25 5.50 2.43
CA LYS A 49 -0.94 4.17 1.91
C LYS A 49 -0.07 3.41 2.92
N ILE A 50 -0.49 2.20 3.26
CA ILE A 50 0.24 1.32 4.19
C ILE A 50 0.77 0.06 3.51
N SER A 51 0.22 -0.29 2.35
CA SER A 51 0.60 -1.45 1.55
C SER A 51 0.44 -1.12 0.07
N GLY A 52 1.41 -1.52 -0.75
CA GLY A 52 1.29 -1.52 -2.21
C GLY A 52 1.18 -2.94 -2.75
N SER A 53 0.23 -3.14 -3.67
CA SER A 53 0.02 -4.43 -4.34
C SER A 53 0.61 -4.45 -5.74
N ALA A 54 1.09 -5.61 -6.16
CA ALA A 54 1.45 -5.91 -7.54
C ALA A 54 1.02 -7.34 -7.90
N TYR A 55 0.79 -7.56 -9.19
CA TYR A 55 0.11 -8.76 -9.69
C TYR A 55 0.86 -9.34 -10.88
N LYS A 56 0.98 -10.67 -10.92
CA LYS A 56 1.42 -11.40 -12.11
C LYS A 56 0.38 -12.43 -12.48
N LEU A 57 -0.13 -12.33 -13.69
CA LEU A 57 -1.09 -13.27 -14.26
C LEU A 57 -0.40 -14.14 -15.32
N THR A 58 -0.71 -15.42 -15.29
CA THR A 58 -0.36 -16.41 -16.31
C THR A 58 -1.64 -17.13 -16.73
N ARG A 59 -1.58 -17.98 -17.77
CA ARG A 59 -2.76 -18.71 -18.27
C ARG A 59 -3.50 -19.49 -17.17
N LEU A 60 -2.76 -20.08 -16.23
CA LEU A 60 -3.30 -21.01 -15.23
C LEU A 60 -3.16 -20.54 -13.78
N ARG A 61 -2.40 -19.46 -13.53
CA ARG A 61 -2.08 -19.00 -12.17
C ARG A 61 -2.10 -17.48 -12.08
N SER A 62 -2.45 -16.99 -10.89
CA SER A 62 -2.33 -15.59 -10.48
C SER A 62 -1.49 -15.50 -9.21
N LEU A 63 -0.53 -14.58 -9.19
CA LEU A 63 0.23 -14.21 -7.99
C LEU A 63 -0.15 -12.79 -7.60
N HIS A 64 -0.61 -12.62 -6.36
CA HIS A 64 -0.66 -11.33 -5.69
C HIS A 64 0.52 -11.27 -4.71
N HIS A 65 1.29 -10.20 -4.81
CA HIS A 65 2.32 -9.88 -3.82
C HIS A 65 2.17 -8.41 -3.43
N GLY A 66 2.66 -8.06 -2.26
CA GLY A 66 2.62 -6.70 -1.78
C GLY A 66 3.54 -6.49 -0.59
N THR A 67 3.64 -5.25 -0.16
CA THR A 67 4.37 -4.85 1.05
C THR A 67 3.39 -4.51 2.17
N CYS A 68 3.85 -4.44 3.42
CA CYS A 68 3.09 -3.82 4.50
C CYS A 68 4.06 -3.04 5.37
N LEU A 69 3.83 -1.74 5.54
CA LEU A 69 4.67 -0.88 6.36
C LEU A 69 4.31 -1.06 7.83
N LEU A 70 4.97 -1.99 8.52
CA LEU A 70 4.61 -2.35 9.89
C LEU A 70 5.00 -1.28 10.91
N ARG A 71 6.29 -1.20 11.26
CA ARG A 71 6.82 -0.25 12.25
C ARG A 71 8.29 0.10 11.97
N SER A 72 8.60 0.52 10.73
CA SER A 72 9.98 0.89 10.40
C SER A 72 10.34 2.24 11.03
N PRO A 73 11.45 2.36 11.79
CA PRO A 73 11.93 3.64 12.28
C PRO A 73 12.48 4.53 11.15
N ASN A 74 12.75 3.94 9.98
CA ASN A 74 13.38 4.61 8.85
C ASN A 74 12.36 5.11 7.81
N LEU A 75 11.06 5.16 8.15
CA LEU A 75 10.03 5.52 7.18
C LEU A 75 10.22 6.96 6.63
N SER A 76 10.78 7.87 7.43
CA SER A 76 11.13 9.23 6.98
C SER A 76 12.13 9.22 5.82
N ASN A 77 13.00 8.22 5.76
CA ASN A 77 14.12 8.17 4.82
C ASN A 77 13.70 7.67 3.43
N ILE A 78 12.59 6.93 3.34
CA ILE A 78 12.14 6.29 2.09
C ILE A 78 11.89 7.30 0.97
N SER A 79 11.42 8.49 1.33
CA SER A 79 11.09 9.55 0.39
C SER A 79 12.31 10.03 -0.39
N GLY A 80 13.47 10.11 0.25
CA GLY A 80 14.72 10.49 -0.41
C GLY A 80 15.23 9.39 -1.33
N MET A 81 15.11 8.13 -0.93
CA MET A 81 15.56 6.97 -1.71
C MET A 81 14.72 6.74 -2.98
N LEU A 82 13.44 7.13 -2.96
CA LEU A 82 12.51 6.94 -4.07
C LEU A 82 12.48 8.13 -5.05
N ARG A 83 13.27 9.18 -4.83
CA ARG A 83 13.36 10.35 -5.72
C ARG A 83 14.76 10.42 -6.31
N SER A 84 14.87 10.03 -7.58
CA SER A 84 16.15 10.05 -8.28
C SER A 84 16.52 11.49 -8.66
N PRO A 85 17.71 12.00 -8.31
CA PRO A 85 18.18 13.29 -8.81
C PRO A 85 18.39 13.27 -10.33
N ALA A 86 18.49 12.08 -10.93
CA ALA A 86 18.60 11.91 -12.38
C ALA A 86 17.26 11.96 -13.12
N GLU A 87 16.12 11.96 -12.42
CA GLU A 87 14.77 11.95 -13.01
C GLU A 87 14.58 13.00 -14.14
N PRO A 88 15.04 14.26 -14.01
CA PRO A 88 14.89 15.27 -15.06
C PRO A 88 15.69 14.99 -16.34
N PHE A 89 16.70 14.12 -16.27
CA PHE A 89 17.66 13.87 -17.35
C PHE A 89 17.40 12.55 -18.08
N VAL A 90 16.45 11.74 -17.61
CA VAL A 90 16.17 10.41 -18.17
C VAL A 90 14.83 10.42 -18.89
N LYS A 91 14.85 10.14 -20.20
CA LYS A 91 13.65 9.90 -21.00
C LYS A 91 13.50 8.40 -21.24
N ALA A 92 12.46 7.80 -20.67
CA ALA A 92 12.19 6.36 -20.80
C ALA A 92 10.73 6.10 -21.22
N ARG A 93 10.44 4.86 -21.62
CA ARG A 93 9.08 4.36 -21.92
C ARG A 93 8.53 3.43 -20.82
N GLY A 94 9.16 3.45 -19.66
CA GLY A 94 8.76 2.63 -18.52
C GLY A 94 7.43 3.09 -17.92
N VAL A 95 6.92 2.31 -16.95
CA VAL A 95 5.75 2.70 -16.17
C VAL A 95 6.21 3.51 -14.96
N ASP A 96 5.73 4.74 -14.86
CA ASP A 96 6.06 5.62 -13.74
C ASP A 96 5.43 5.15 -12.43
N SER A 97 6.12 5.46 -11.33
CA SER A 97 5.58 5.23 -9.99
C SER A 97 4.50 6.24 -9.66
N VAL A 98 3.33 5.77 -9.19
CA VAL A 98 2.29 6.65 -8.63
C VAL A 98 2.64 7.00 -7.19
N ARG A 99 2.88 8.28 -6.92
CA ARG A 99 3.24 8.78 -5.59
C ARG A 99 2.02 8.74 -4.66
N SER A 100 2.25 8.42 -3.39
CA SER A 100 1.23 8.46 -2.35
C SER A 100 1.88 8.78 -1.00
N PRO A 101 1.22 9.54 -0.11
CA PRO A 101 1.66 9.66 1.27
C PRO A 101 1.57 8.27 1.94
N VAL A 102 2.59 7.92 2.72
CA VAL A 102 2.69 6.62 3.38
C VAL A 102 2.79 6.75 4.89
N ARG A 103 2.36 5.72 5.61
CA ARG A 103 2.52 5.63 7.07
C ARG A 103 2.78 4.17 7.49
N ASN A 104 3.42 3.99 8.64
CA ASN A 104 3.42 2.72 9.34
C ASN A 104 2.02 2.37 9.84
N VAL A 105 1.74 1.08 9.93
CA VAL A 105 0.54 0.52 10.57
C VAL A 105 0.72 0.47 12.09
N ASP A 106 1.95 0.61 12.59
CA ASP A 106 2.31 0.63 14.01
C ASP A 106 1.92 -0.66 14.73
N LEU A 107 2.13 -1.82 14.09
CA LEU A 107 1.97 -3.14 14.68
C LEU A 107 3.33 -3.72 15.08
N ASP A 108 3.38 -4.35 16.26
CA ASP A 108 4.52 -5.16 16.68
C ASP A 108 4.42 -6.56 16.06
N VAL A 109 5.58 -7.15 15.76
CA VAL A 109 5.71 -8.52 15.22
C VAL A 109 6.56 -9.32 16.19
#